data_AF-A0A9Q0WQ57-F1
#
_entry.id   AF-A0A9Q0WQ57-F1
#
_cell.length_a   1.000
_cell.length_b   1.000
_cell.length_c   1.000
_cell.angle_alpha   90.00
_cell.angle_beta   90.00
_cell.angle_gamma   90.00
#
_symmetry.space_group_name_H-M   'P 1'
#
loop_
_entity.id
_entity.type
_entity.pdbx_description
1 polymer ?
#
loop_
_entity_poly.entity_id
_entity_poly.type
_entity_poly.pdbx_seq_one_letter_code
_entity_poly.pdbx_strand_id
1 'polypeptide(L)'
;MPEKGENQSCLLYRSSFVLQWRLHMLTGFVFLVMQQQQQETLQNFSSITKNITADSPLAQETNGNNTSAPPSFNTVLNNDKNVSFPQSHPDGVLEDPAPGRHQPGGNVKWVSTELEPNLTTSLLSRWLAPGGEPCRESRTVEIVIPGLDGKDSIELTAGDRHEFVFQALDGSKNLVCLGGDYFETDLSGETWKSRPLVRDFGNGSYSISLQVHPDFAGDYNLTVILLYRHFEGLKFSPWRFAFDKQLRKFQIKFVKGHTQLPKIETCQKSDFIRDLWLGRWTRYGKNDGCQISNDGRYRCLAPDFPCQSPWCSGSLGLLESNGWVYSSHCSFRLFSADSAWNCLKNRWIFFWGDSNHVDTIRNMLNFVLDLPQIPSVPRRFDMNFSNPNDASQNVRITSIFNGHWNETLNYEGFNSLADEGFRNLLKKYFSEDTLPDTIIMNSGLHDGVHWRNLRSYTAGADYAASFWKEVMDSVRQRGLAVPQIFYRTTVATGGYARTLQFNPNKMEVYNWVALEKFRQAGLVTGVIDDFDMTFPWHFDNRCNDGVHYGRGPAKMKWRDGEIGHQYFVDLMLAHRTAASFAELASARSCRQSCHLCRTGRCKESQAKLKIADDMGCGDLEFRHHK
;
A
#
# COMPACT_ATOMS: atom_id res chain seq x y z
N MET A 1 -34.42 -45.10 14.19
CA MET A 1 -33.99 -45.88 13.01
C MET A 1 -35.23 -46.52 12.38
N PRO A 2 -35.35 -46.67 11.04
CA PRO A 2 -34.38 -46.34 9.99
C PRO A 2 -34.89 -45.45 8.82
N GLU A 3 -33.89 -44.80 8.18
CA GLU A 3 -33.64 -44.52 6.75
C GLU A 3 -34.67 -43.97 5.73
N LYS A 4 -34.24 -42.86 5.09
CA LYS A 4 -34.19 -42.50 3.63
C LYS A 4 -34.43 -40.98 3.53
N GLY A 5 -33.61 -40.12 2.92
CA GLY A 5 -32.73 -40.31 1.78
C GLY A 5 -33.37 -39.64 0.55
N GLU A 6 -33.42 -38.30 0.50
CA GLU A 6 -33.84 -37.56 -0.69
C GLU A 6 -32.80 -36.54 -1.13
N ASN A 7 -32.28 -36.78 -2.33
CA ASN A 7 -31.54 -35.86 -3.18
C ASN A 7 -32.36 -34.60 -3.45
N GLN A 8 -31.79 -33.41 -3.23
CA GLN A 8 -32.24 -32.22 -3.94
C GLN A 8 -31.27 -31.89 -5.07
N SER A 9 -31.74 -32.23 -6.26
CA SER A 9 -31.21 -31.86 -7.57
C SER A 9 -31.05 -30.35 -7.72
N CYS A 10 -29.94 -29.95 -8.33
CA CYS A 10 -29.68 -28.64 -8.89
C CYS A 10 -30.81 -28.23 -9.87
N LEU A 11 -31.70 -27.33 -9.44
CA LEU A 11 -32.65 -26.67 -10.32
C LEU A 11 -31.97 -25.45 -10.94
N LEU A 12 -31.56 -25.62 -12.20
CA LEU A 12 -31.15 -24.55 -13.11
C LEU A 12 -32.28 -23.52 -13.23
N TYR A 13 -32.10 -22.35 -12.62
CA TYR A 13 -32.93 -21.18 -12.89
C TYR A 13 -32.62 -20.67 -14.30
N ARG A 14 -33.47 -21.01 -15.27
CA ARG A 14 -33.59 -20.22 -16.51
C ARG A 14 -34.21 -18.88 -16.12
N SER A 15 -33.39 -17.84 -15.95
CA SER A 15 -33.88 -16.47 -15.78
C SER A 15 -34.63 -16.05 -17.03
N SER A 16 -35.88 -15.60 -16.88
CA SER A 16 -36.64 -15.06 -18.00
C SER A 16 -35.96 -13.79 -18.52
N PHE A 17 -35.94 -13.63 -19.85
CA PHE A 17 -35.37 -12.46 -20.52
C PHE A 17 -35.90 -11.14 -19.93
N VAL A 18 -37.16 -11.13 -19.47
CA VAL A 18 -37.82 -9.98 -18.85
C VAL A 18 -37.24 -9.64 -17.47
N LEU A 19 -36.83 -10.64 -16.67
CA LEU A 19 -36.23 -10.42 -15.36
C LEU A 19 -34.79 -9.85 -15.50
N GLN A 20 -34.04 -10.34 -16.48
CA GLN A 20 -32.70 -9.86 -16.78
C GLN A 20 -32.72 -8.45 -17.39
N TRP A 21 -33.71 -8.14 -18.23
CA TRP A 21 -33.95 -6.78 -18.73
C TRP A 21 -34.32 -5.80 -17.61
N ARG A 22 -35.18 -6.21 -16.67
CA ARG A 22 -35.54 -5.38 -15.51
C ARG A 22 -34.37 -5.15 -14.57
N LEU A 23 -33.52 -6.16 -14.37
CA LEU A 23 -32.32 -6.03 -13.54
C LEU A 23 -31.29 -5.09 -14.20
N HIS A 24 -31.09 -5.18 -15.51
CA HIS A 24 -30.23 -4.27 -16.28
C HIS A 24 -30.79 -2.84 -16.34
N MET A 25 -32.11 -2.68 -16.45
CA MET A 25 -32.75 -1.36 -16.37
C MET A 25 -32.63 -0.77 -14.97
N LEU A 26 -32.78 -1.55 -13.90
CA LEU A 26 -32.56 -1.07 -12.53
C LEU A 26 -31.09 -0.72 -12.27
N THR A 27 -30.13 -1.53 -12.73
CA THR A 27 -28.71 -1.19 -12.60
C THR A 27 -28.37 0.05 -13.42
N GLY A 28 -28.89 0.17 -14.64
CA GLY A 28 -28.76 1.38 -15.47
C GLY A 28 -29.37 2.62 -14.79
N PHE A 29 -30.53 2.49 -14.15
CA PHE A 29 -31.19 3.58 -13.44
C PHE A 29 -30.42 3.99 -12.17
N VAL A 30 -29.89 3.03 -11.41
CA VAL A 30 -29.04 3.31 -10.25
C VAL A 30 -27.73 3.97 -10.68
N PHE A 31 -27.11 3.52 -11.78
CA PHE A 31 -25.94 4.18 -12.36
C PHE A 31 -26.26 5.60 -12.82
N LEU A 32 -27.42 5.82 -13.46
CA LEU A 32 -27.88 7.16 -13.87
C LEU A 32 -28.12 8.07 -12.66
N VAL A 33 -28.74 7.57 -11.59
CA VAL A 33 -28.96 8.36 -10.37
C VAL A 33 -27.64 8.68 -9.65
N MET A 34 -26.70 7.74 -9.57
CA MET A 34 -25.37 8.00 -9.02
C MET A 34 -24.56 8.97 -9.88
N GLN A 35 -24.67 8.87 -11.21
CA GLN A 35 -24.03 9.78 -12.15
C GLN A 35 -24.68 11.16 -12.10
N GLN A 36 -25.99 11.25 -11.93
CA GLN A 36 -26.74 12.50 -11.79
C GLN A 36 -26.44 13.20 -10.46
N GLN A 37 -26.29 12.45 -9.36
CA GLN A 37 -25.87 12.99 -8.06
C GLN A 37 -24.39 13.44 -8.08
N GLN A 38 -23.53 12.71 -8.79
CA GLN A 38 -22.15 13.13 -9.05
C GLN A 38 -22.09 14.37 -9.97
N GLN A 39 -23.00 14.48 -10.95
CA GLN A 39 -23.08 15.59 -11.88
C GLN A 39 -23.70 16.84 -11.25
N GLU A 40 -24.66 16.72 -10.32
CA GLU A 40 -25.13 17.82 -9.48
C GLU A 40 -24.04 18.32 -8.53
N THR A 41 -23.19 17.43 -8.02
CA THR A 41 -22.03 17.81 -7.20
C THR A 41 -20.97 18.54 -8.03
N LEU A 42 -20.72 18.10 -9.27
CA LEU A 42 -19.84 18.77 -10.24
C LEU A 42 -20.42 20.10 -10.77
N GLN A 43 -21.74 20.19 -10.98
CA GLN A 43 -22.41 21.41 -11.41
C GLN A 43 -22.42 22.47 -10.31
N ASN A 44 -22.66 22.08 -9.05
CA ASN A 44 -22.46 22.95 -7.87
C ASN A 44 -21.00 23.39 -7.72
N PHE A 45 -20.03 22.55 -8.10
CA PHE A 45 -18.62 22.93 -8.14
C PHE A 45 -18.32 23.96 -9.25
N SER A 46 -18.93 23.80 -10.44
CA SER A 46 -18.72 24.71 -11.58
C SER A 46 -19.41 26.07 -11.41
N SER A 47 -20.57 26.12 -10.74
CA SER A 47 -21.29 27.37 -10.45
C SER A 47 -20.55 28.23 -9.42
N ILE A 48 -19.88 27.58 -8.44
CA ILE A 48 -19.01 28.27 -7.48
C ILE A 48 -17.75 28.81 -8.16
N THR A 49 -17.16 28.10 -9.13
CA THR A 49 -15.99 28.59 -9.88
C THR A 49 -16.33 29.73 -10.84
N LYS A 50 -17.52 29.70 -11.48
CA LYS A 50 -17.98 30.79 -12.35
C LYS A 50 -18.25 32.10 -11.60
N ASN A 51 -18.75 32.04 -10.36
CA ASN A 51 -18.96 33.24 -9.55
C ASN A 51 -17.65 33.85 -9.02
N ILE A 52 -16.56 33.08 -8.93
CA ILE A 52 -15.24 33.60 -8.51
C ILE A 52 -14.52 34.28 -9.70
N THR A 53 -14.80 33.89 -10.95
CA THR A 53 -14.27 34.56 -12.14
C THR A 53 -15.02 35.84 -12.54
N ALA A 54 -16.12 36.20 -11.88
CA ALA A 54 -16.91 37.38 -12.21
C ALA A 54 -16.51 38.65 -11.43
N ASP A 55 -15.75 38.53 -10.34
CA ASP A 55 -15.29 39.67 -9.53
C ASP A 55 -13.76 39.79 -9.52
N SER A 56 -13.21 40.26 -10.64
CA SER A 56 -11.89 40.90 -10.66
C SER A 56 -11.87 41.95 -11.77
N PRO A 57 -11.88 43.25 -11.42
CA PRO A 57 -11.53 44.28 -12.38
C PRO A 57 -10.01 44.27 -12.59
N LEU A 58 -9.61 44.13 -13.85
CA LEU A 58 -8.23 44.27 -14.30
C LEU A 58 -7.84 45.76 -14.40
N ALA A 59 -6.62 46.06 -13.98
CA ALA A 59 -5.73 47.17 -14.35
C ALA A 59 -6.01 48.60 -13.83
N GLN A 60 -5.01 49.20 -13.16
CA GLN A 60 -4.21 50.28 -13.76
C GLN A 60 -2.97 50.65 -12.93
N GLU A 61 -1.83 50.79 -13.62
CA GLU A 61 -0.62 51.46 -13.16
C GLU A 61 -0.88 52.95 -12.95
N THR A 62 -0.35 53.52 -11.86
CA THR A 62 -0.07 54.96 -11.77
C THR A 62 1.20 55.23 -10.97
N ASN A 63 2.12 55.95 -11.60
CA ASN A 63 3.29 56.60 -11.03
C ASN A 63 2.93 57.59 -9.92
N GLY A 64 3.76 57.67 -8.88
CA GLY A 64 3.68 58.72 -7.87
C GLY A 64 4.91 58.76 -6.96
N ASN A 65 5.88 59.62 -7.33
CA ASN A 65 6.88 60.15 -6.41
C ASN A 65 6.18 60.86 -5.24
N ASN A 66 6.61 60.61 -4.00
CA ASN A 66 6.84 61.69 -3.04
C ASN A 66 7.68 61.25 -1.84
N THR A 67 8.71 62.06 -1.62
CA THR A 67 9.64 62.16 -0.51
C THR A 67 8.98 62.55 0.81
N SER A 68 9.36 61.89 1.90
CA SER A 68 9.55 62.54 3.21
C SER A 68 10.26 61.60 4.20
N ALA A 69 11.42 62.03 4.69
CA ALA A 69 12.09 61.56 5.91
C ALA A 69 12.35 62.80 6.79
N PRO A 70 12.77 62.68 8.07
CA PRO A 70 12.50 61.71 9.13
C PRO A 70 11.99 62.45 10.42
N PRO A 71 12.08 61.86 11.64
CA PRO A 71 13.23 62.26 12.44
C PRO A 71 13.91 61.12 13.23
N SER A 72 15.21 61.32 13.37
CA SER A 72 16.18 60.62 14.20
C SER A 72 15.93 60.76 15.69
N PHE A 73 16.13 59.69 16.46
CA PHE A 73 16.64 59.77 17.83
C PHE A 73 17.68 58.68 18.08
N ASN A 74 18.89 59.11 18.42
CA ASN A 74 20.00 58.32 18.94
C ASN A 74 19.90 58.26 20.46
N THR A 75 19.96 57.07 21.08
CA THR A 75 20.75 56.88 22.32
C THR A 75 21.11 55.39 22.56
N VAL A 76 22.41 55.10 22.37
CA VAL A 76 23.35 54.38 23.25
C VAL A 76 23.08 52.93 23.68
N LEU A 77 24.04 52.09 23.30
CA LEU A 77 24.38 50.73 23.73
C LEU A 77 24.45 50.53 25.25
N ASN A 78 24.02 49.35 25.72
CA ASN A 78 24.92 48.47 26.48
C ASN A 78 24.44 47.00 26.49
N ASN A 79 25.18 46.20 25.74
CA ASN A 79 25.81 44.93 26.07
C ASN A 79 25.03 43.69 26.57
N ASP A 80 25.43 42.60 25.90
CA ASP A 80 25.70 41.26 26.42
C ASP A 80 24.51 40.32 26.67
N LYS A 81 24.18 39.58 25.61
CA LYS A 81 24.17 38.11 25.64
C LYS A 81 24.37 37.55 24.23
N ASN A 82 25.62 37.21 23.94
CA ASN A 82 26.00 36.32 22.85
C ASN A 82 25.20 35.01 22.95
N VAL A 83 24.22 34.82 22.09
CA VAL A 83 23.79 33.48 21.68
C VAL A 83 24.50 33.19 20.37
N SER A 84 25.67 32.59 20.49
CA SER A 84 26.43 32.04 19.38
C SER A 84 25.64 30.86 18.80
N PHE A 85 25.05 31.03 17.63
CA PHE A 85 24.65 29.90 16.79
C PHE A 85 25.94 29.21 16.31
N PRO A 86 26.12 27.90 16.53
CA PRO A 86 27.23 27.18 15.93
C PRO A 86 27.00 27.16 14.41
N GLN A 87 27.76 27.97 13.67
CA GLN A 87 28.04 27.72 12.27
C GLN A 87 28.90 26.45 12.19
N SER A 88 28.27 25.29 12.10
CA SER A 88 28.90 24.09 11.57
C SER A 88 28.21 23.75 10.26
N HIS A 89 28.73 24.33 9.17
CA HIS A 89 28.55 23.80 7.83
C HIS A 89 29.20 22.41 7.76
N PRO A 90 28.52 21.38 7.24
CA PRO A 90 29.17 20.35 6.48
C PRO A 90 28.97 20.68 5.00
N ASP A 91 29.99 21.30 4.38
CA ASP A 91 30.24 20.99 2.98
C ASP A 91 30.57 19.49 2.95
N GLY A 92 29.68 18.68 2.38
CA GLY A 92 29.91 17.26 2.33
C GLY A 92 28.67 16.49 1.94
N VAL A 93 28.72 15.87 0.76
CA VAL A 93 28.26 14.49 0.64
C VAL A 93 28.73 13.78 1.92
N LEU A 94 27.84 13.16 2.67
CA LEU A 94 28.24 12.10 3.60
C LEU A 94 28.68 10.92 2.73
N GLU A 95 29.79 11.09 2.04
CA GLU A 95 30.66 9.98 1.69
C GLU A 95 31.14 9.45 3.04
N ASP A 96 30.95 8.15 3.25
CA ASP A 96 31.72 7.42 4.25
C ASP A 96 33.20 7.90 4.18
N PRO A 97 33.87 8.09 5.32
CA PRO A 97 35.15 8.77 5.33
C PRO A 97 36.20 8.00 4.52
N ALA A 98 36.63 8.64 3.42
CA ALA A 98 37.81 8.40 2.58
C ALA A 98 37.84 7.14 1.67
N PRO A 99 38.39 7.28 0.44
CA PRO A 99 38.67 6.17 -0.47
C PRO A 99 39.89 5.39 0.05
N GLY A 100 39.65 4.49 1.01
CA GLY A 100 40.67 3.70 1.68
C GLY A 100 40.29 2.24 1.76
N ARG A 101 40.76 1.46 0.77
CA ARG A 101 40.66 -0.01 0.66
C ARG A 101 39.22 -0.54 0.58
N HIS A 102 38.83 -0.88 -0.64
CA HIS A 102 37.97 -2.04 -0.87
C HIS A 102 38.41 -3.17 0.06
N GLN A 103 37.56 -3.51 1.03
CA GLN A 103 37.47 -4.90 1.45
C GLN A 103 36.57 -5.57 0.42
N PRO A 104 37.11 -6.42 -0.48
CA PRO A 104 36.26 -7.36 -1.19
C PRO A 104 35.73 -8.32 -0.11
N GLY A 105 34.47 -8.13 0.29
CA GLY A 105 33.83 -9.02 1.29
C GLY A 105 33.01 -8.34 2.39
N GLY A 106 32.79 -7.02 2.37
CA GLY A 106 31.78 -6.41 3.25
C GLY A 106 30.37 -6.85 2.84
N ASN A 107 29.64 -7.54 3.72
CA ASN A 107 28.23 -7.93 3.52
C ASN A 107 27.34 -6.67 3.46
N VAL A 108 27.20 -6.07 2.27
CA VAL A 108 26.29 -4.93 2.04
C VAL A 108 24.86 -5.42 2.21
N LYS A 109 24.01 -4.67 2.93
CA LYS A 109 22.61 -5.04 3.14
C LYS A 109 21.69 -4.27 2.20
N TRP A 110 20.52 -4.84 1.93
CA TRP A 110 19.42 -4.11 1.31
C TRP A 110 19.01 -2.92 2.17
N VAL A 111 18.63 -1.83 1.51
CA VAL A 111 17.99 -0.69 2.16
C VAL A 111 16.74 -1.18 2.90
N SER A 112 16.61 -0.78 4.15
CA SER A 112 15.50 -1.13 5.02
C SER A 112 15.16 0.05 5.91
N THR A 113 13.90 0.11 6.32
CA THR A 113 13.39 1.12 7.25
C THR A 113 12.43 0.47 8.23
N GLU A 114 12.19 1.16 9.34
CA GLU A 114 11.23 0.76 10.37
C GLU A 114 10.31 1.95 10.68
N LEU A 115 9.13 1.67 11.24
CA LEU A 115 8.29 2.74 11.77
C LEU A 115 8.98 3.38 12.97
N GLU A 116 8.84 4.70 13.08
CA GLU A 116 9.32 5.44 14.26
C GLU A 116 8.63 4.89 15.52
N PRO A 117 9.38 4.58 16.59
CA PRO A 117 8.77 4.26 17.87
C PRO A 117 7.91 5.41 18.38
N ASN A 118 6.71 5.11 18.91
CA ASN A 118 5.74 6.12 19.36
C ASN A 118 5.31 7.10 18.25
N LEU A 119 5.24 6.61 17.01
CA LEU A 119 4.91 7.37 15.81
C LEU A 119 3.73 8.33 16.02
N THR A 120 2.59 7.85 16.54
CA THR A 120 1.40 8.69 16.72
C THR A 120 1.70 9.90 17.59
N THR A 121 2.42 9.71 18.70
CA THR A 121 2.77 10.79 19.62
C THR A 121 3.74 11.77 18.97
N SER A 122 4.80 11.28 18.33
CA SER A 122 5.77 12.11 17.59
C SER A 122 5.10 12.92 16.47
N LEU A 123 4.22 12.28 15.71
CA LEU A 123 3.49 12.89 14.62
C LEU A 123 2.52 13.97 15.11
N LEU A 124 1.75 13.70 16.18
CA LEU A 124 0.86 14.69 16.79
C LEU A 124 1.63 15.89 17.34
N SER A 125 2.80 15.66 17.95
CA SER A 125 3.68 16.73 18.42
C SER A 125 4.12 17.63 17.27
N ARG A 126 4.65 17.06 16.17
CA ARG A 126 5.09 17.81 14.99
C ARG A 126 3.94 18.52 14.28
N TRP A 127 2.79 17.86 14.14
CA TRP A 127 1.59 18.42 13.50
C TRP A 127 1.02 19.63 14.24
N LEU A 128 1.19 19.69 15.56
CA LEU A 128 0.69 20.78 16.41
C LEU A 128 1.73 21.87 16.69
N ALA A 129 2.97 21.67 16.29
CA ALA A 129 4.03 22.63 16.51
C ALA A 129 3.76 23.90 15.70
N PRO A 130 3.63 25.08 16.34
CA PRO A 130 3.35 26.33 15.63
C PRO A 130 4.56 26.88 14.87
N GLY A 131 5.73 26.25 15.03
CA GLY A 131 7.01 26.65 14.46
C GLY A 131 7.65 27.92 15.02
N GLY A 132 6.85 28.85 15.56
CA GLY A 132 7.32 30.16 16.01
C GLY A 132 7.76 31.06 14.85
N GLU A 133 7.95 32.36 15.10
CA GLU A 133 8.54 33.25 14.09
C GLU A 133 10.06 33.03 14.00
N PRO A 134 10.67 32.99 12.80
CA PRO A 134 10.07 33.23 11.48
C PRO A 134 9.53 31.96 10.77
N CYS A 135 9.66 30.80 11.40
CA CYS A 135 9.37 29.50 10.79
C CYS A 135 7.90 29.28 10.42
N ARG A 136 6.98 29.91 11.18
CA ARG A 136 5.54 29.79 11.02
C ARG A 136 5.06 30.24 9.64
N GLU A 137 5.65 31.30 9.11
CA GLU A 137 5.27 31.88 7.80
C GLU A 137 6.11 31.31 6.65
N SER A 138 7.18 30.56 6.95
CA SER A 138 8.04 29.93 5.95
C SER A 138 7.31 28.76 5.29
N ARG A 139 7.09 28.85 3.97
CA ARG A 139 6.41 27.81 3.19
C ARG A 139 7.29 27.33 2.06
N THR A 140 7.44 26.02 1.96
CA THR A 140 8.25 25.36 0.93
C THR A 140 7.70 25.64 -0.47
N VAL A 141 8.49 26.29 -1.32
CA VAL A 141 8.19 26.45 -2.76
C VAL A 141 9.19 25.73 -3.65
N GLU A 142 10.35 25.40 -3.07
CA GLU A 142 11.48 24.80 -3.76
C GLU A 142 12.31 23.94 -2.79
N ILE A 143 13.24 23.16 -3.32
CA ILE A 143 14.22 22.41 -2.55
C ILE A 143 15.64 22.71 -3.06
N VAL A 144 16.66 22.32 -2.29
CA VAL A 144 18.04 22.21 -2.74
C VAL A 144 18.58 20.83 -2.40
N ILE A 145 19.23 20.18 -3.35
CA ILE A 145 19.87 18.88 -3.19
C ILE A 145 21.36 19.02 -3.55
N PRO A 146 22.26 19.36 -2.61
CA PRO A 146 23.66 19.69 -2.92
C PRO A 146 24.40 18.64 -3.74
N GLY A 147 24.10 17.35 -3.55
CA GLY A 147 24.72 16.24 -4.29
C GLY A 147 24.26 16.09 -5.75
N LEU A 148 23.09 16.63 -6.09
CA LEU A 148 22.42 16.41 -7.39
C LEU A 148 22.21 17.71 -8.19
N ASP A 149 21.98 18.83 -7.52
CA ASP A 149 21.68 20.10 -8.17
C ASP A 149 22.86 20.62 -9.00
N GLY A 150 22.54 21.26 -10.13
CA GLY A 150 23.54 21.79 -11.07
C GLY A 150 24.21 20.73 -11.95
N LYS A 151 23.77 19.46 -11.89
CA LYS A 151 24.27 18.37 -12.73
C LYS A 151 23.17 17.88 -13.68
N ASP A 152 23.48 17.79 -14.97
CA ASP A 152 22.54 17.27 -15.99
C ASP A 152 22.30 15.77 -15.85
N SER A 153 23.34 15.04 -15.43
CA SER A 153 23.29 13.62 -15.14
C SER A 153 24.32 13.26 -14.07
N ILE A 154 24.03 12.24 -13.27
CA ILE A 154 25.00 11.66 -12.34
C ILE A 154 25.17 10.17 -12.59
N GLU A 155 26.37 9.65 -12.33
CA GLU A 155 26.64 8.22 -12.32
C GLU A 155 26.73 7.72 -10.87
N LEU A 156 26.02 6.63 -10.56
CA LEU A 156 26.04 5.96 -9.26
C LEU A 156 26.37 4.48 -9.45
N THR A 157 27.00 3.87 -8.46
CA THR A 157 27.29 2.43 -8.50
C THR A 157 26.07 1.60 -8.09
N ALA A 158 25.63 0.68 -8.93
CA ALA A 158 24.59 -0.30 -8.59
C ALA A 158 25.11 -1.28 -7.52
N GLY A 159 24.23 -1.70 -6.61
CA GLY A 159 24.54 -2.50 -5.43
C GLY A 159 24.76 -1.63 -4.19
N ASP A 160 25.44 -0.50 -4.35
CA ASP A 160 25.72 0.42 -3.26
C ASP A 160 24.48 1.23 -2.86
N ARG A 161 24.41 1.60 -1.58
CA ARG A 161 23.37 2.51 -1.07
C ARG A 161 23.86 3.95 -1.22
N HIS A 162 23.04 4.78 -1.85
CA HIS A 162 23.31 6.21 -2.04
C HIS A 162 22.26 7.02 -1.29
N GLU A 163 22.69 7.82 -0.32
CA GLU A 163 21.80 8.69 0.45
C GLU A 163 21.98 10.14 0.05
N PHE A 164 20.87 10.81 -0.25
CA PHE A 164 20.85 12.22 -0.59
C PHE A 164 20.00 12.97 0.43
N VAL A 165 20.63 13.93 1.10
CA VAL A 165 19.95 14.90 1.96
C VAL A 165 19.56 16.11 1.11
N PHE A 166 18.36 16.65 1.35
CA PHE A 166 17.88 17.86 0.72
C PHE A 166 17.17 18.77 1.72
N GLN A 167 17.14 20.07 1.42
CA GLN A 167 16.52 21.09 2.25
C GLN A 167 15.41 21.80 1.50
N ALA A 168 14.31 22.05 2.20
CA ALA A 168 13.21 22.88 1.73
C ALA A 168 13.58 24.37 1.76
N LEU A 169 13.13 25.09 0.73
CA LEU A 169 13.35 26.52 0.53
C LEU A 169 12.02 27.27 0.41
N ASP A 170 11.97 28.45 1.01
CA ASP A 170 10.83 29.37 0.88
C ASP A 170 10.91 30.26 -0.36
N GLY A 171 9.90 31.13 -0.53
CA GLY A 171 9.81 32.07 -1.66
C GLY A 171 11.00 33.03 -1.80
N SER A 172 11.74 33.25 -0.72
CA SER A 172 12.92 34.11 -0.66
C SER A 172 14.22 33.31 -0.77
N LYS A 173 14.14 32.00 -1.03
CA LYS A 173 15.27 31.04 -1.03
C LYS A 173 15.93 30.85 0.33
N ASN A 174 15.24 31.21 1.42
CA ASN A 174 15.72 30.88 2.76
C ASN A 174 15.36 29.44 3.10
N LEU A 175 16.15 28.83 3.98
CA LEU A 175 15.88 27.50 4.51
C LEU A 175 14.58 27.51 5.31
N VAL A 176 13.69 26.57 4.99
CA VAL A 176 12.51 26.29 5.82
C VAL A 176 12.98 25.57 7.08
N CYS A 177 12.43 25.94 8.23
CA CYS A 177 12.84 25.40 9.53
C CYS A 177 11.84 24.42 10.15
N LEU A 178 10.78 24.03 9.43
CA LEU A 178 9.80 23.03 9.85
C LEU A 178 9.71 21.90 8.83
N GLY A 179 9.58 20.68 9.35
CA GLY A 179 9.23 19.51 8.55
C GLY A 179 7.74 19.43 8.23
N GLY A 180 7.30 18.23 7.86
CA GLY A 180 5.90 17.90 7.55
C GLY A 180 5.49 18.10 6.09
N ASP A 181 6.38 18.56 5.21
CA ASP A 181 6.11 18.50 3.78
C ASP A 181 6.00 17.04 3.32
N TYR A 182 5.10 16.80 2.39
CA TYR A 182 4.92 15.50 1.76
C TYR A 182 5.50 15.52 0.36
N PHE A 183 6.67 14.89 0.26
CA PHE A 183 7.32 14.65 -1.02
C PHE A 183 6.96 13.25 -1.52
N GLU A 184 6.53 13.17 -2.77
CA GLU A 184 6.51 11.93 -3.51
C GLU A 184 7.81 11.80 -4.29
N THR A 185 8.33 10.58 -4.32
CA THR A 185 9.61 10.25 -4.90
C THR A 185 9.47 8.99 -5.74
N ASP A 186 10.00 9.04 -6.95
CA ASP A 186 9.92 7.96 -7.93
C ASP A 186 11.30 7.71 -8.51
N LEU A 187 11.78 6.47 -8.42
CA LEU A 187 12.93 6.00 -9.15
C LEU A 187 12.45 5.02 -10.23
N SER A 188 12.45 5.48 -11.48
CA SER A 188 11.90 4.76 -12.63
C SER A 188 12.93 4.58 -13.74
N GLY A 189 13.12 3.33 -14.16
CA GLY A 189 13.86 2.95 -15.36
C GLY A 189 13.08 1.93 -16.19
N GLU A 190 13.67 1.46 -17.27
CA GLU A 190 13.03 0.51 -18.19
C GLU A 190 12.69 -0.85 -17.54
N THR A 191 13.54 -1.29 -16.61
CA THR A 191 13.49 -2.63 -16.00
C THR A 191 13.32 -2.62 -14.49
N TRP A 192 13.22 -1.44 -13.88
CA TRP A 192 13.10 -1.30 -12.44
C TRP A 192 12.29 -0.06 -12.07
N LYS A 193 11.44 -0.20 -11.06
CA LYS A 193 10.67 0.90 -10.49
C LYS A 193 10.53 0.74 -8.99
N SER A 194 10.80 1.79 -8.22
CA SER A 194 10.72 1.75 -6.77
C SER A 194 10.40 3.12 -6.20
N ARG A 195 9.91 3.13 -4.97
CA ARG A 195 9.68 4.34 -4.17
C ARG A 195 10.85 4.57 -3.22
N PRO A 196 11.70 5.59 -3.42
CA PRO A 196 12.66 5.99 -2.40
C PRO A 196 11.94 6.65 -1.22
N LEU A 197 11.78 5.97 -0.09
CA LEU A 197 11.05 6.56 1.05
C LEU A 197 11.75 7.85 1.52
N VAL A 198 10.95 8.91 1.69
CA VAL A 198 11.41 10.21 2.18
C VAL A 198 11.41 10.19 3.70
N ARG A 199 12.57 10.46 4.29
CA ARG A 199 12.70 10.67 5.73
C ARG A 199 12.69 12.17 6.03
N ASP A 200 11.73 12.60 6.83
CA ASP A 200 11.62 13.98 7.35
C ASP A 200 12.36 14.11 8.68
N PHE A 201 13.30 15.05 8.79
CA PHE A 201 14.05 15.33 10.02
C PHE A 201 13.37 16.36 10.93
N GLY A 202 12.22 16.91 10.52
CA GLY A 202 11.40 17.82 11.32
C GLY A 202 11.84 19.27 11.33
N ASN A 203 12.95 19.60 10.68
CA ASN A 203 13.58 20.92 10.65
C ASN A 203 13.66 21.52 9.24
N GLY A 204 12.84 21.03 8.32
CA GLY A 204 12.85 21.41 6.90
C GLY A 204 13.94 20.73 6.06
N SER A 205 14.71 19.81 6.66
CA SER A 205 15.57 18.88 5.91
C SER A 205 14.95 17.49 5.80
N TYR A 206 15.29 16.82 4.71
CA TYR A 206 14.77 15.52 4.33
C TYR A 206 15.88 14.66 3.72
N SER A 207 15.69 13.35 3.63
CA SER A 207 16.60 12.46 2.91
C SER A 207 15.86 11.39 2.12
N ILE A 208 16.51 10.90 1.07
CA ILE A 208 16.13 9.71 0.31
C ILE A 208 17.32 8.77 0.19
N SER A 209 17.06 7.47 0.19
CA SER A 209 18.06 6.44 -0.08
C SER A 209 17.72 5.70 -1.37
N LEU A 210 18.70 5.56 -2.25
CA LEU A 210 18.62 4.84 -3.51
C LEU A 210 19.51 3.60 -3.45
N GLN A 211 19.00 2.47 -3.97
CA GLN A 211 19.79 1.26 -4.17
C GLN A 211 19.16 0.44 -5.28
N VAL A 212 19.88 0.29 -6.39
CA VAL A 212 19.49 -0.53 -7.55
C VAL A 212 20.39 -1.75 -7.60
N HIS A 213 19.84 -2.93 -7.86
CA HIS A 213 20.64 -4.16 -7.94
C HIS A 213 21.57 -4.14 -9.18
N PRO A 214 22.79 -4.70 -9.11
CA PRO A 214 23.75 -4.71 -10.24
C PRO A 214 23.23 -5.29 -11.56
N ASP A 215 22.28 -6.22 -11.51
CA ASP A 215 21.64 -6.80 -12.72
C ASP A 215 20.70 -5.84 -13.45
N PHE A 216 20.35 -4.72 -12.80
CA PHE A 216 19.49 -3.67 -13.33
C PHE A 216 20.29 -2.37 -13.52
N ALA A 217 21.61 -2.43 -13.67
CA ALA A 217 22.38 -1.27 -14.07
C ALA A 217 21.81 -0.67 -15.39
N GLY A 218 21.72 0.65 -15.45
CA GLY A 218 21.06 1.33 -16.57
C GLY A 218 20.70 2.78 -16.25
N ASP A 219 19.87 3.38 -17.12
CA ASP A 219 19.44 4.76 -17.00
C ASP A 219 18.09 4.88 -16.28
N TYR A 220 18.01 5.86 -15.38
CA TYR A 220 16.89 6.06 -14.48
C TYR A 220 16.52 7.53 -14.36
N ASN A 221 15.24 7.78 -14.13
CA ASN A 221 14.73 9.06 -13.67
C ASN A 221 14.48 9.00 -12.17
N LEU A 222 15.13 9.88 -11.41
CA LEU A 222 14.71 10.21 -10.05
C LEU A 222 13.85 11.48 -10.11
N THR A 223 12.60 11.37 -9.69
CA THR A 223 11.66 12.50 -9.66
C THR A 223 11.26 12.80 -8.23
N VAL A 224 11.23 14.09 -7.87
CA VAL A 224 10.81 14.59 -6.55
C VAL A 224 9.67 15.58 -6.75
N ILE A 225 8.50 15.28 -6.18
CA ILE A 225 7.27 16.07 -6.28
C ILE A 225 6.87 16.52 -4.89
N LEU A 226 6.65 17.82 -4.69
CA LEU A 226 6.03 18.33 -3.48
C LEU A 226 4.51 18.32 -3.67
N LEU A 227 3.81 17.38 -3.04
CA LEU A 227 2.36 17.26 -3.15
C LEU A 227 1.65 18.17 -2.13
N TYR A 228 2.09 18.14 -0.87
CA TYR A 228 1.54 18.96 0.21
C TYR A 228 2.64 19.57 1.04
N ARG A 229 2.44 20.79 1.51
CA ARG A 229 3.34 21.41 2.48
C ARG A 229 2.92 21.03 3.90
N HIS A 230 3.82 21.10 4.87
CA HIS A 230 3.57 21.13 6.32
C HIS A 230 2.23 20.50 6.78
N PHE A 231 2.11 19.18 6.63
CA PHE A 231 0.95 18.35 7.01
C PHE A 231 -0.41 18.74 6.40
N GLU A 232 -0.43 19.57 5.35
CA GLU A 232 -1.67 20.07 4.75
C GLU A 232 -2.51 18.97 4.09
N GLY A 233 -1.86 17.88 3.65
CA GLY A 233 -2.55 16.69 3.15
C GLY A 233 -3.43 15.99 4.19
N LEU A 234 -3.14 16.21 5.49
CA LEU A 234 -3.92 15.64 6.61
C LEU A 234 -5.16 16.46 6.95
N LYS A 235 -5.35 17.64 6.34
CA LYS A 235 -6.54 18.47 6.55
C LYS A 235 -7.79 17.79 6.02
N PHE A 236 -8.95 18.20 6.54
CA PHE A 236 -10.26 17.68 6.12
C PHE A 236 -10.58 17.94 4.64
N SER A 237 -10.20 19.13 4.13
CA SER A 237 -10.39 19.52 2.73
C SER A 237 -9.03 19.80 2.07
N PRO A 238 -8.25 18.74 1.77
CA PRO A 238 -6.84 18.90 1.40
C PRO A 238 -6.65 19.47 0.00
N TRP A 239 -7.60 19.29 -0.93
CA TRP A 239 -7.48 19.72 -2.32
C TRP A 239 -7.13 21.22 -2.50
N ARG A 240 -7.60 22.09 -1.59
CA ARG A 240 -7.29 23.54 -1.62
C ARG A 240 -5.84 23.86 -1.26
N PHE A 241 -5.14 22.89 -0.69
CA PHE A 241 -3.75 22.99 -0.21
C PHE A 241 -2.80 22.13 -1.03
N ALA A 242 -3.30 21.42 -2.05
CA ALA A 242 -2.45 20.66 -2.95
C ALA A 242 -1.50 21.62 -3.67
N PHE A 243 -0.21 21.36 -3.57
CA PHE A 243 0.82 22.09 -4.30
C PHE A 243 1.17 21.40 -5.61
N ASP A 244 1.22 20.06 -5.59
CA ASP A 244 1.45 19.15 -6.73
C ASP A 244 2.44 19.70 -7.77
N LYS A 245 3.67 19.96 -7.32
CA LYS A 245 4.73 20.52 -8.16
C LYS A 245 5.92 19.55 -8.21
N GLN A 246 6.28 19.12 -9.41
CA GLN A 246 7.56 18.46 -9.65
C GLN A 246 8.68 19.48 -9.42
N LEU A 247 9.44 19.30 -8.35
CA LEU A 247 10.55 20.19 -7.99
C LEU A 247 11.84 19.76 -8.66
N ARG A 248 12.05 18.46 -8.84
CA ARG A 248 13.23 17.91 -9.48
C ARG A 248 12.92 16.69 -10.34
N LYS A 249 13.74 16.54 -11.38
CA LYS A 249 13.86 15.34 -12.20
C LYS A 249 15.32 15.21 -12.65
N PHE A 250 16.00 14.18 -12.16
CA PHE A 250 17.40 13.92 -12.46
C PHE A 250 17.53 12.66 -13.32
N GLN A 251 18.43 12.70 -14.31
CA GLN A 251 18.92 11.50 -14.96
C GLN A 251 20.02 10.89 -14.09
N ILE A 252 19.84 9.65 -13.69
CA ILE A 252 20.82 8.88 -12.93
C ILE A 252 21.16 7.64 -13.74
N LYS A 253 22.45 7.45 -14.01
CA LYS A 253 22.95 6.23 -14.62
C LYS A 253 23.58 5.35 -13.54
N PHE A 254 22.97 4.21 -13.29
CA PHE A 254 23.54 3.21 -12.40
C PHE A 254 24.53 2.35 -13.18
N VAL A 255 25.82 2.48 -12.88
CA VAL A 255 26.87 1.64 -13.46
C VAL A 255 26.99 0.34 -12.65
N LYS A 256 27.30 -0.76 -13.33
CA LYS A 256 27.39 -2.07 -12.67
C LYS A 256 28.53 -2.08 -11.65
N GLY A 257 28.20 -2.16 -10.37
CA GLY A 257 29.16 -2.31 -9.28
C GLY A 257 29.66 -3.74 -9.10
N HIS A 258 30.67 -3.89 -8.23
CA HIS A 258 31.18 -5.20 -7.78
C HIS A 258 30.52 -5.69 -6.48
N THR A 259 29.64 -4.88 -5.89
CA THR A 259 28.94 -5.18 -4.65
C THR A 259 27.96 -6.31 -4.85
N GLN A 260 28.07 -7.35 -4.01
CA GLN A 260 27.14 -8.47 -4.00
C GLN A 260 26.09 -8.26 -2.93
N LEU A 261 24.83 -8.06 -3.36
CA LEU A 261 23.71 -7.94 -2.44
C LEU A 261 23.22 -9.33 -1.97
N PRO A 262 22.73 -9.44 -0.73
CA PRO A 262 22.14 -10.66 -0.21
C PRO A 262 21.03 -11.13 -1.13
N LYS A 263 21.04 -12.42 -1.45
CA LYS A 263 19.97 -13.02 -2.24
C LYS A 263 18.63 -12.84 -1.53
N ILE A 264 17.61 -12.49 -2.30
CA ILE A 264 16.24 -12.33 -1.79
C ILE A 264 15.61 -13.71 -1.74
N GLU A 265 15.40 -14.24 -0.54
CA GLU A 265 14.72 -15.52 -0.37
C GLU A 265 13.20 -15.37 -0.44
N THR A 266 12.50 -16.48 -0.70
CA THR A 266 11.03 -16.49 -0.71
C THR A 266 10.51 -16.14 0.68
N CYS A 267 9.51 -15.27 0.74
CA CYS A 267 8.94 -14.79 1.99
C CYS A 267 8.49 -15.95 2.88
N GLN A 268 8.91 -15.90 4.13
CA GLN A 268 8.48 -16.79 5.20
C GLN A 268 7.59 -16.05 6.19
N LYS A 269 7.00 -16.77 7.15
CA LYS A 269 6.14 -16.17 8.17
C LYS A 269 6.81 -14.99 8.91
N SER A 270 8.10 -15.06 9.20
CA SER A 270 8.84 -14.00 9.91
C SER A 270 8.96 -12.71 9.10
N ASP A 271 8.92 -12.79 7.78
CA ASP A 271 9.07 -11.63 6.90
C ASP A 271 7.86 -10.69 6.97
N PHE A 272 6.69 -11.21 7.32
CA PHE A 272 5.48 -10.41 7.51
C PHE A 272 5.46 -9.64 8.83
N ILE A 273 6.45 -9.83 9.72
CA ILE A 273 6.53 -9.08 10.99
C ILE A 273 6.95 -7.63 10.75
N ARG A 274 7.62 -7.33 9.63
CA ARG A 274 8.06 -5.97 9.31
C ARG A 274 6.88 -5.04 9.07
N ASP A 275 6.92 -3.88 9.71
CA ASP A 275 5.83 -2.90 9.61
C ASP A 275 5.85 -2.10 8.30
N LEU A 276 7.04 -1.88 7.71
CA LEU A 276 7.21 -1.17 6.43
C LEU A 276 7.98 -2.02 5.44
N TRP A 277 7.57 -1.95 4.18
CA TRP A 277 8.31 -2.53 3.07
C TRP A 277 9.03 -1.44 2.28
N LEU A 278 10.19 -1.80 1.73
CA LEU A 278 10.90 -1.01 0.70
C LEU A 278 11.07 -1.90 -0.51
N GLY A 279 10.03 -1.95 -1.32
CA GLY A 279 9.90 -2.81 -2.46
C GLY A 279 10.44 -2.23 -3.76
N ARG A 280 10.43 -3.09 -4.76
CA ARG A 280 10.70 -2.74 -6.15
C ARG A 280 9.89 -3.60 -7.08
N TRP A 281 9.47 -2.99 -8.17
CA TRP A 281 9.06 -3.67 -9.38
C TRP A 281 10.29 -3.88 -10.26
N THR A 282 10.44 -5.09 -10.78
CA THR A 282 11.52 -5.48 -11.71
C THR A 282 10.91 -6.09 -12.95
N ARG A 283 11.53 -5.91 -14.11
CA ARG A 283 11.00 -6.36 -15.40
C ARG A 283 11.89 -7.40 -16.06
N TYR A 284 11.34 -8.58 -16.37
CA TYR A 284 12.09 -9.70 -16.99
C TYR A 284 11.61 -10.09 -18.39
N GLY A 285 10.44 -9.59 -18.78
CA GLY A 285 9.88 -9.78 -20.11
C GLY A 285 9.38 -8.44 -20.65
N LYS A 286 9.32 -8.31 -21.96
CA LYS A 286 8.89 -7.06 -22.60
C LYS A 286 8.28 -7.34 -23.97
N ASN A 287 7.04 -6.93 -24.14
CA ASN A 287 6.34 -6.90 -25.42
C ASN A 287 5.47 -5.63 -25.47
N ASP A 288 6.08 -4.49 -25.74
CA ASP A 288 5.37 -3.20 -25.75
C ASP A 288 4.44 -3.04 -26.97
N GLY A 289 4.60 -3.87 -28.01
CA GLY A 289 3.67 -3.93 -29.14
C GLY A 289 2.38 -4.73 -28.85
N CYS A 290 2.29 -5.35 -27.68
CA CYS A 290 1.15 -6.15 -27.24
C CYS A 290 -0.17 -5.37 -27.31
N GLN A 291 -1.17 -5.99 -27.95
CA GLN A 291 -2.50 -5.42 -28.07
C GLN A 291 -3.45 -6.03 -27.03
N ILE A 292 -4.36 -5.19 -26.53
CA ILE A 292 -5.40 -5.63 -25.60
C ILE A 292 -6.38 -6.60 -26.28
N SER A 293 -6.65 -7.73 -25.62
CA SER A 293 -7.62 -8.72 -26.10
C SER A 293 -9.06 -8.23 -25.96
N ASN A 294 -10.00 -8.91 -26.61
CA ASN A 294 -11.40 -8.47 -26.65
C ASN A 294 -12.10 -8.44 -25.28
N ASP A 295 -11.65 -9.28 -24.35
CA ASP A 295 -12.05 -9.29 -22.94
C ASP A 295 -11.29 -8.26 -22.08
N GLY A 296 -10.50 -7.37 -22.68
CA GLY A 296 -9.82 -6.28 -21.99
C GLY A 296 -8.52 -6.66 -21.28
N ARG A 297 -7.94 -7.82 -21.60
CA ARG A 297 -6.77 -8.39 -20.91
C ARG A 297 -5.45 -8.11 -21.66
N TYR A 298 -4.35 -8.05 -20.91
CA TYR A 298 -3.00 -7.71 -21.39
C TYR A 298 -2.09 -8.94 -21.36
N ARG A 299 -2.43 -9.96 -22.16
CA ARG A 299 -1.69 -11.22 -22.26
C ARG A 299 -0.44 -11.07 -23.14
N CYS A 300 0.49 -10.24 -22.69
CA CYS A 300 1.64 -9.81 -23.49
C CYS A 300 2.81 -10.81 -23.52
N LEU A 301 2.84 -11.71 -22.55
CA LEU A 301 3.80 -12.81 -22.45
C LEU A 301 3.04 -14.14 -22.50
N ALA A 302 3.74 -15.22 -22.88
CA ALA A 302 3.17 -16.56 -22.88
C ALA A 302 2.70 -16.96 -21.46
N PRO A 303 1.61 -17.72 -21.30
CA PRO A 303 1.07 -18.09 -19.98
C PRO A 303 2.02 -18.88 -19.08
N ASP A 304 3.06 -19.48 -19.63
CA ASP A 304 4.12 -20.24 -18.95
C ASP A 304 5.45 -19.47 -18.85
N PHE A 305 5.47 -18.19 -19.25
CA PHE A 305 6.68 -17.35 -19.17
C PHE A 305 7.22 -17.35 -17.73
N PRO A 306 8.44 -17.82 -17.50
CA PRO A 306 8.93 -18.08 -16.15
C PRO A 306 9.28 -16.77 -15.45
N CYS A 307 9.09 -16.75 -14.13
CA CYS A 307 9.78 -15.77 -13.31
C CYS A 307 11.28 -16.09 -13.18
N GLN A 308 12.10 -15.04 -13.12
CA GLN A 308 13.53 -15.13 -12.84
C GLN A 308 13.83 -15.11 -11.33
N SER A 309 14.52 -16.15 -10.85
CA SER A 309 15.12 -16.19 -9.50
C SER A 309 16.22 -15.13 -9.38
N PRO A 310 16.40 -14.46 -8.21
CA PRO A 310 15.72 -14.65 -6.93
C PRO A 310 14.42 -13.86 -6.73
N TRP A 311 13.91 -13.17 -7.75
CA TRP A 311 12.94 -12.09 -7.60
C TRP A 311 11.50 -12.55 -7.41
N CYS A 312 11.16 -13.69 -8.01
CA CYS A 312 9.95 -14.45 -7.74
C CYS A 312 10.13 -15.91 -8.19
N SER A 313 9.07 -16.69 -8.04
CA SER A 313 8.94 -18.04 -8.59
C SER A 313 7.55 -18.24 -9.20
N GLY A 314 7.40 -19.23 -10.07
CA GLY A 314 6.14 -19.51 -10.79
C GLY A 314 6.05 -18.83 -12.15
N SER A 315 4.85 -18.80 -12.72
CA SER A 315 4.62 -18.23 -14.05
C SER A 315 4.31 -16.74 -13.98
N LEU A 316 5.24 -15.93 -14.50
CA LEU A 316 5.10 -14.49 -14.63
C LEU A 316 4.11 -14.10 -15.73
N GLY A 317 3.93 -14.95 -16.74
CA GLY A 317 2.95 -14.74 -17.81
C GLY A 317 1.51 -14.56 -17.32
N LEU A 318 1.14 -15.28 -16.24
CA LEU A 318 -0.20 -15.22 -15.65
C LEU A 318 -0.51 -13.89 -14.94
N LEU A 319 0.52 -13.13 -14.58
CA LEU A 319 0.35 -11.83 -13.94
C LEU A 319 -0.10 -10.74 -14.92
N GLU A 320 0.04 -10.97 -16.25
CA GLU A 320 -0.34 -10.02 -17.30
C GLU A 320 0.30 -8.62 -17.15
N SER A 321 1.47 -8.59 -16.52
CA SER A 321 2.17 -7.36 -16.16
C SER A 321 3.14 -6.88 -17.24
N ASN A 322 3.14 -7.51 -18.41
CA ASN A 322 4.16 -7.31 -19.44
C ASN A 322 5.59 -7.40 -18.86
N GLY A 323 5.79 -8.38 -17.97
CA GLY A 323 7.07 -8.76 -17.37
C GLY A 323 7.42 -8.09 -16.06
N TRP A 324 6.59 -7.17 -15.54
CA TRP A 324 6.80 -6.54 -14.24
C TRP A 324 6.43 -7.45 -13.07
N VAL A 325 7.25 -7.50 -12.03
CA VAL A 325 6.94 -8.20 -10.78
C VAL A 325 7.55 -7.51 -9.58
N TYR A 326 6.86 -7.59 -8.45
CA TYR A 326 7.32 -6.96 -7.22
C TYR A 326 8.06 -7.93 -6.29
N SER A 327 9.13 -7.44 -5.67
CA SER A 327 9.80 -8.04 -4.49
C SER A 327 10.13 -6.96 -3.44
N SER A 328 10.31 -7.37 -2.18
CA SER A 328 10.75 -6.49 -1.08
C SER A 328 11.96 -7.11 -0.37
N HIS A 329 12.04 -7.07 0.96
CA HIS A 329 13.05 -7.84 1.70
C HIS A 329 12.99 -9.36 1.44
N CYS A 330 11.91 -9.84 0.84
CA CYS A 330 11.72 -11.21 0.37
C CYS A 330 11.01 -11.24 -1.00
N SER A 331 11.04 -12.40 -1.66
CA SER A 331 10.42 -12.65 -2.97
C SER A 331 9.13 -13.43 -2.82
N PHE A 332 8.25 -13.31 -3.81
CA PHE A 332 6.90 -13.85 -3.73
C PHE A 332 6.69 -14.90 -4.80
N ARG A 333 5.95 -15.95 -4.44
CA ARG A 333 5.52 -16.99 -5.37
C ARG A 333 4.29 -16.53 -6.15
N LEU A 334 4.32 -16.69 -7.46
CA LEU A 334 3.17 -16.60 -8.33
C LEU A 334 2.48 -17.97 -8.35
N PHE A 335 1.28 -18.02 -7.81
CA PHE A 335 0.52 -19.27 -7.63
C PHE A 335 -0.14 -19.70 -8.93
N SER A 336 0.01 -20.98 -9.28
CA SER A 336 -0.93 -21.65 -10.18
C SER A 336 -2.22 -21.97 -9.44
N ALA A 337 -3.32 -22.17 -10.18
CA ALA A 337 -4.61 -22.56 -9.61
C ALA A 337 -4.49 -23.80 -8.70
N ASP A 338 -3.81 -24.85 -9.14
CA ASP A 338 -3.62 -26.06 -8.33
C ASP A 338 -2.88 -25.79 -7.03
N SER A 339 -1.84 -24.96 -7.06
CA SER A 339 -1.09 -24.60 -5.85
C SER A 339 -1.89 -23.71 -4.90
N ALA A 340 -2.69 -22.80 -5.46
CA ALA A 340 -3.57 -21.93 -4.70
C ALA A 340 -4.69 -22.72 -4.01
N TRP A 341 -5.39 -23.60 -4.73
CA TRP A 341 -6.42 -24.45 -4.14
C TRP A 341 -5.86 -25.38 -3.07
N ASN A 342 -4.68 -25.97 -3.28
CA ASN A 342 -4.03 -26.78 -2.26
C ASN A 342 -3.66 -25.99 -1.00
N CYS A 343 -3.32 -24.72 -1.15
CA CYS A 343 -3.03 -23.82 -0.05
C CYS A 343 -4.31 -23.44 0.72
N LEU A 344 -5.39 -23.13 -0.01
CA LEU A 344 -6.62 -22.56 0.55
C LEU A 344 -7.68 -23.58 0.96
N LYS A 345 -7.54 -24.85 0.56
CA LYS A 345 -8.55 -25.87 0.86
C LYS A 345 -8.85 -25.96 2.37
N ASN A 346 -10.15 -26.04 2.68
CA ASN A 346 -10.72 -26.11 4.02
C ASN A 346 -10.32 -24.95 4.93
N ARG A 347 -10.06 -23.76 4.35
CA ARG A 347 -9.82 -22.54 5.11
C ARG A 347 -11.01 -21.63 5.11
N TRP A 348 -11.12 -20.87 6.19
CA TRP A 348 -12.01 -19.72 6.29
C TRP A 348 -11.20 -18.42 6.38
N ILE A 349 -11.34 -17.57 5.37
CA ILE A 349 -10.69 -16.26 5.27
C ILE A 349 -11.74 -15.17 5.50
N PHE A 350 -11.46 -14.26 6.43
CA PHE A 350 -12.34 -13.16 6.78
C PHE A 350 -11.71 -11.83 6.37
N PHE A 351 -12.34 -11.10 5.47
CA PHE A 351 -11.93 -9.76 5.07
C PHE A 351 -12.78 -8.74 5.82
N TRP A 352 -12.13 -7.79 6.49
CA TRP A 352 -12.77 -6.60 7.07
C TRP A 352 -12.06 -5.37 6.55
N GLY A 353 -12.73 -4.57 5.71
CA GLY A 353 -12.06 -3.44 5.09
C GLY A 353 -12.83 -2.72 4.00
N ASP A 354 -12.12 -1.91 3.24
CA ASP A 354 -12.68 -1.03 2.21
C ASP A 354 -12.98 -1.75 0.89
N SER A 355 -13.42 -1.01 -0.12
CA SER A 355 -13.82 -1.57 -1.41
C SER A 355 -12.67 -2.19 -2.21
N ASN A 356 -11.40 -1.95 -1.86
CA ASN A 356 -10.29 -2.64 -2.51
C ASN A 356 -10.30 -4.14 -2.20
N HIS A 357 -10.82 -4.57 -1.04
CA HIS A 357 -10.97 -6.00 -0.77
C HIS A 357 -11.93 -6.67 -1.75
N VAL A 358 -13.00 -5.98 -2.17
CA VAL A 358 -13.94 -6.53 -3.16
C VAL A 358 -13.22 -6.83 -4.48
N ASP A 359 -12.40 -5.88 -4.95
CA ASP A 359 -11.64 -6.02 -6.18
C ASP A 359 -10.56 -7.12 -6.06
N THR A 360 -9.78 -7.10 -4.97
CA THR A 360 -8.73 -8.11 -4.71
C THR A 360 -9.32 -9.51 -4.56
N ILE A 361 -10.46 -9.68 -3.86
CA ILE A 361 -11.13 -10.99 -3.74
C ILE A 361 -11.60 -11.46 -5.11
N ARG A 362 -12.26 -10.58 -5.88
CA ARG A 362 -12.71 -10.92 -7.25
C ARG A 362 -11.53 -11.37 -8.11
N ASN A 363 -10.40 -10.67 -8.04
CA ASN A 363 -9.22 -11.02 -8.82
C ASN A 363 -8.53 -12.29 -8.33
N MET A 364 -8.46 -12.52 -7.01
CA MET A 364 -8.00 -13.79 -6.45
C MET A 364 -8.86 -14.95 -6.97
N LEU A 365 -10.19 -14.81 -6.96
CA LEU A 365 -11.10 -15.84 -7.46
C LEU A 365 -10.89 -16.10 -8.97
N ASN A 366 -10.81 -15.05 -9.78
CA ASN A 366 -10.73 -15.19 -11.24
C ASN A 366 -9.36 -15.65 -11.75
N PHE A 367 -8.27 -15.10 -11.20
CA PHE A 367 -6.92 -15.25 -11.77
C PHE A 367 -6.02 -16.18 -10.97
N VAL A 368 -6.26 -16.31 -9.66
CA VAL A 368 -5.44 -17.18 -8.78
C VAL A 368 -6.12 -18.53 -8.56
N LEU A 369 -7.46 -18.56 -8.46
CA LEU A 369 -8.25 -19.78 -8.25
C LEU A 369 -8.96 -20.27 -9.53
N ASP A 370 -8.77 -19.58 -10.65
CA ASP A 370 -9.33 -19.94 -11.97
C ASP A 370 -10.86 -20.12 -11.96
N LEU A 371 -11.56 -19.13 -11.38
CA LEU A 371 -13.03 -19.01 -11.40
C LEU A 371 -13.47 -17.81 -12.26
N PRO A 372 -13.23 -17.84 -13.59
CA PRO A 372 -13.47 -16.70 -14.49
C PRO A 372 -14.95 -16.27 -14.60
N GLN A 373 -15.88 -17.09 -14.14
CA GLN A 373 -17.31 -16.85 -14.16
C GLN A 373 -17.81 -15.86 -13.09
N ILE A 374 -16.93 -15.36 -12.21
CA ILE A 374 -17.29 -14.46 -11.11
C ILE A 374 -17.04 -13.01 -11.53
N PRO A 375 -18.05 -12.27 -12.03
CA PRO A 375 -17.83 -10.91 -12.53
C PRO A 375 -17.49 -9.92 -11.42
N SER A 376 -18.10 -10.09 -10.25
CA SER A 376 -17.95 -9.23 -9.08
C SER A 376 -18.35 -9.99 -7.81
N VAL A 377 -17.86 -9.55 -6.66
CA VAL A 377 -18.36 -10.00 -5.35
C VAL A 377 -19.08 -8.85 -4.63
N PRO A 378 -20.10 -9.12 -3.80
CA PRO A 378 -20.75 -8.07 -3.02
C PRO A 378 -19.81 -7.44 -1.98
N ARG A 379 -20.20 -6.27 -1.47
CA ARG A 379 -19.51 -5.61 -0.34
C ARG A 379 -19.62 -6.42 0.95
N ARG A 380 -20.72 -7.14 1.14
CA ARG A 380 -20.88 -8.13 2.21
C ARG A 380 -21.35 -9.45 1.68
N PHE A 381 -20.62 -10.50 2.03
CA PHE A 381 -21.03 -11.87 1.75
C PHE A 381 -20.27 -12.85 2.63
N ASP A 382 -20.78 -14.06 2.70
CA ASP A 382 -20.13 -15.21 3.31
C ASP A 382 -20.45 -16.44 2.46
N MET A 383 -19.45 -16.96 1.75
CA MET A 383 -19.66 -17.96 0.72
C MET A 383 -18.53 -18.99 0.68
N ASN A 384 -18.89 -20.23 0.33
CA ASN A 384 -17.94 -21.27 -0.02
C ASN A 384 -17.70 -21.27 -1.53
N PHE A 385 -16.44 -21.26 -1.93
CA PHE A 385 -16.00 -21.44 -3.31
C PHE A 385 -15.36 -22.82 -3.44
N SER A 386 -15.70 -23.57 -4.48
CA SER A 386 -15.21 -24.93 -4.71
C SER A 386 -14.37 -24.98 -5.98
N ASN A 387 -13.31 -25.80 -5.97
CA ASN A 387 -12.50 -26.04 -7.17
C ASN A 387 -13.35 -26.80 -8.20
N PRO A 388 -13.51 -26.30 -9.44
CA PRO A 388 -14.27 -26.99 -10.48
C PRO A 388 -13.63 -28.33 -10.89
N ASN A 389 -12.33 -28.49 -10.68
CA ASN A 389 -11.57 -29.68 -11.05
C ASN A 389 -11.41 -30.68 -9.88
N ASP A 390 -11.72 -30.27 -8.65
CA ASP A 390 -11.66 -31.11 -7.45
C ASP A 390 -12.66 -30.64 -6.38
N ALA A 391 -13.85 -31.23 -6.36
CA ALA A 391 -14.91 -30.85 -5.43
C ALA A 391 -14.56 -31.05 -3.94
N SER A 392 -13.47 -31.76 -3.61
CA SER A 392 -12.99 -31.88 -2.22
C SER A 392 -12.30 -30.60 -1.73
N GLN A 393 -11.89 -29.71 -2.63
CA GLN A 393 -11.22 -28.46 -2.31
C GLN A 393 -12.23 -27.32 -2.29
N ASN A 394 -12.44 -26.77 -1.09
CA ASN A 394 -13.29 -25.61 -0.88
C ASN A 394 -12.56 -24.54 -0.05
N VAL A 395 -12.93 -23.27 -0.21
CA VAL A 395 -12.52 -22.17 0.66
C VAL A 395 -13.73 -21.34 1.02
N ARG A 396 -13.91 -21.04 2.31
CA ARG A 396 -14.92 -20.09 2.78
C ARG A 396 -14.31 -18.70 2.82
N ILE A 397 -14.95 -17.75 2.16
CA ILE A 397 -14.55 -16.35 2.21
C ILE A 397 -15.72 -15.54 2.75
N THR A 398 -15.45 -14.78 3.80
CA THR A 398 -16.35 -13.74 4.31
C THR A 398 -15.75 -12.39 3.98
N SER A 399 -16.55 -11.46 3.48
CA SER A 399 -16.16 -10.07 3.28
C SER A 399 -17.14 -9.19 4.05
N ILE A 400 -16.63 -8.29 4.89
CA ILE A 400 -17.42 -7.29 5.60
C ILE A 400 -16.84 -5.91 5.29
N PHE A 401 -17.54 -5.17 4.42
CA PHE A 401 -17.19 -3.80 4.09
C PHE A 401 -17.28 -2.88 5.32
N ASN A 402 -16.16 -2.23 5.66
CA ASN A 402 -16.04 -1.28 6.76
C ASN A 402 -16.15 0.18 6.32
N GLY A 403 -16.27 0.46 5.02
CA GLY A 403 -16.38 1.83 4.56
C GLY A 403 -17.65 2.55 5.04
N HIS A 404 -18.67 1.80 5.47
CA HIS A 404 -19.87 2.27 6.16
C HIS A 404 -20.62 1.10 6.82
N TRP A 405 -21.36 1.30 7.93
CA TRP A 405 -22.17 0.26 8.60
C TRP A 405 -23.38 -0.20 7.77
N ASN A 406 -23.93 0.67 6.94
CA ASN A 406 -24.78 0.34 5.78
C ASN A 406 -23.90 0.16 4.52
N GLU A 407 -23.90 -1.04 3.92
CA GLU A 407 -23.03 -1.40 2.79
C GLU A 407 -23.27 -0.61 1.50
N THR A 408 -24.43 0.03 1.36
CA THR A 408 -24.77 0.86 0.20
C THR A 408 -24.14 2.26 0.27
N LEU A 409 -23.66 2.66 1.45
CA LEU A 409 -23.06 3.97 1.71
C LEU A 409 -21.53 3.86 1.85
N ASN A 410 -20.85 4.98 2.10
CA ASN A 410 -19.39 5.07 2.17
C ASN A 410 -18.97 6.15 3.19
N TYR A 411 -17.65 6.27 3.42
CA TYR A 411 -17.00 7.39 4.12
C TYR A 411 -17.12 7.40 5.66
N GLU A 412 -17.11 6.23 6.27
CA GLU A 412 -17.00 6.04 7.73
C GLU A 412 -15.67 5.40 8.14
N GLY A 413 -15.21 4.38 7.39
CA GLY A 413 -13.99 3.64 7.75
C GLY A 413 -14.11 3.04 9.15
N PHE A 414 -13.18 3.35 10.05
CA PHE A 414 -13.26 2.92 11.45
C PHE A 414 -14.50 3.43 12.19
N ASN A 415 -15.07 4.57 11.79
CA ASN A 415 -16.32 5.05 12.39
C ASN A 415 -17.53 4.16 12.08
N SER A 416 -17.40 3.19 11.15
CA SER A 416 -18.42 2.15 10.96
C SER A 416 -18.75 1.38 12.25
N LEU A 417 -17.78 1.30 13.17
CA LEU A 417 -17.94 0.67 14.48
C LEU A 417 -18.76 1.51 15.48
N ALA A 418 -19.10 2.76 15.18
CA ALA A 418 -20.02 3.54 16.02
C ALA A 418 -21.43 2.94 16.02
N ASP A 419 -21.81 2.26 14.93
CA ASP A 419 -23.09 1.55 14.83
C ASP A 419 -23.07 0.24 15.64
N GLU A 420 -24.04 0.09 16.53
CA GLU A 420 -24.17 -1.10 17.36
C GLU A 420 -24.52 -2.35 16.55
N GLY A 421 -25.40 -2.20 15.54
CA GLY A 421 -25.81 -3.31 14.68
C GLY A 421 -24.62 -3.90 13.92
N PHE A 422 -23.73 -3.05 13.41
CA PHE A 422 -22.51 -3.45 12.73
C PHE A 422 -21.51 -4.12 13.65
N ARG A 423 -21.32 -3.62 14.88
CA ARG A 423 -20.51 -4.29 15.90
C ARG A 423 -21.08 -5.68 16.25
N ASN A 424 -22.40 -5.80 16.39
CA ASN A 424 -23.06 -7.07 16.68
C ASN A 424 -22.93 -8.06 15.52
N LEU A 425 -23.04 -7.59 14.27
CA LEU A 425 -22.76 -8.39 13.08
C LEU A 425 -21.33 -8.97 13.11
N LEU A 426 -20.32 -8.14 13.38
CA LEU A 426 -18.94 -8.58 13.47
C LEU A 426 -18.77 -9.61 14.61
N LYS A 427 -19.26 -9.29 15.82
CA LYS A 427 -19.18 -10.18 16.99
C LYS A 427 -19.80 -11.56 16.72
N LYS A 428 -20.89 -11.64 15.95
CA LYS A 428 -21.56 -12.89 15.61
C LYS A 428 -20.60 -13.91 14.99
N TYR A 429 -19.80 -13.52 14.00
CA TYR A 429 -18.84 -14.41 13.33
C TYR A 429 -17.76 -14.98 14.26
N PHE A 430 -17.48 -14.30 15.37
CA PHE A 430 -16.48 -14.72 16.37
C PHE A 430 -17.12 -15.26 17.65
N SER A 431 -18.43 -15.46 17.67
CA SER A 431 -19.17 -16.09 18.76
C SER A 431 -19.38 -17.60 18.54
N GLU A 432 -19.22 -18.07 17.31
CA GLU A 432 -19.38 -19.47 16.92
C GLU A 432 -18.20 -20.34 17.39
N ASP A 433 -18.37 -21.67 17.39
CA ASP A 433 -17.32 -22.64 17.73
C ASP A 433 -16.26 -22.77 16.63
N THR A 434 -16.69 -22.56 15.38
CA THR A 434 -15.78 -22.47 14.24
C THR A 434 -15.45 -21.01 14.01
N LEU A 435 -14.18 -20.71 13.80
CA LEU A 435 -13.68 -19.35 13.60
C LEU A 435 -12.90 -19.24 12.28
N PRO A 436 -12.77 -18.03 11.72
CA PRO A 436 -11.87 -17.79 10.61
C PRO A 436 -10.43 -18.22 10.95
N ASP A 437 -9.72 -18.79 9.99
CA ASP A 437 -8.29 -19.09 10.13
C ASP A 437 -7.46 -17.81 10.09
N THR A 438 -7.89 -16.85 9.26
CA THR A 438 -7.15 -15.62 9.01
C THR A 438 -8.12 -14.47 8.79
N ILE A 439 -7.77 -13.30 9.34
CA ILE A 439 -8.43 -12.04 9.08
C ILE A 439 -7.48 -11.16 8.27
N ILE A 440 -7.96 -10.65 7.14
CA ILE A 440 -7.28 -9.58 6.38
C ILE A 440 -8.00 -8.26 6.68
N MET A 441 -7.27 -7.33 7.27
CA MET A 441 -7.81 -6.03 7.69
C MET A 441 -7.16 -4.90 6.91
N ASN A 442 -7.96 -3.94 6.45
CA ASN A 442 -7.48 -2.64 6.04
C ASN A 442 -8.48 -1.55 6.46
N SER A 443 -8.02 -0.31 6.55
CA SER A 443 -8.89 0.87 6.65
C SER A 443 -8.07 2.10 6.29
N GLY A 444 -8.61 2.98 5.45
CA GLY A 444 -7.89 4.19 5.05
C GLY A 444 -8.70 5.11 4.16
N LEU A 445 -9.14 4.64 2.98
CA LEU A 445 -9.78 5.52 1.99
C LEU A 445 -11.02 6.24 2.55
N HIS A 446 -11.87 5.50 3.25
CA HIS A 446 -13.08 6.04 3.86
C HIS A 446 -12.77 6.89 5.11
N ASP A 447 -11.74 6.50 5.88
CA ASP A 447 -11.24 7.28 7.00
C ASP A 447 -10.73 8.65 6.55
N GLY A 448 -10.06 8.72 5.41
CA GLY A 448 -9.55 9.97 4.85
C GLY A 448 -10.63 11.01 4.57
N VAL A 449 -11.86 10.54 4.31
CA VAL A 449 -13.05 11.38 4.11
C VAL A 449 -13.76 11.67 5.43
N HIS A 450 -13.88 10.68 6.31
CA HIS A 450 -14.64 10.81 7.56
C HIS A 450 -13.98 11.76 8.56
N TRP A 451 -12.71 11.53 8.87
CA TRP A 451 -12.07 12.14 10.03
C TRP A 451 -11.61 13.57 9.73
N ARG A 452 -11.98 14.49 10.61
CA ARG A 452 -11.71 15.93 10.43
C ARG A 452 -10.23 16.28 10.56
N ASN A 453 -9.51 15.53 11.37
CA ASN A 453 -8.09 15.74 11.64
C ASN A 453 -7.44 14.49 12.22
N LEU A 454 -6.11 14.53 12.31
CA LEU A 454 -5.29 13.44 12.82
C LEU A 454 -5.68 12.99 14.24
N ARG A 455 -5.96 13.91 15.17
CA ARG A 455 -6.39 13.53 16.55
C ARG A 455 -7.67 12.72 16.55
N SER A 456 -8.67 13.14 15.77
CA SER A 456 -9.94 12.42 15.67
C SER A 456 -9.76 11.03 15.05
N TYR A 457 -8.93 10.92 14.01
CA TYR A 457 -8.57 9.63 13.42
C TYR A 457 -7.86 8.71 14.42
N THR A 458 -6.88 9.23 15.17
CA THR A 458 -6.17 8.47 16.21
C THR A 458 -7.15 7.89 17.23
N ALA A 459 -8.12 8.67 17.70
CA ALA A 459 -9.15 8.19 18.62
C ALA A 459 -10.03 7.09 17.98
N GLY A 460 -10.37 7.23 16.70
CA GLY A 460 -11.07 6.19 15.93
C GLY A 460 -10.26 4.90 15.79
N ALA A 461 -8.96 5.00 15.52
CA ALA A 461 -8.05 3.87 15.44
C ALA A 461 -7.88 3.17 16.80
N ASP A 462 -7.77 3.93 17.89
CA ASP A 462 -7.73 3.40 19.27
C ASP A 462 -9.03 2.66 19.61
N TYR A 463 -10.18 3.21 19.23
CA TYR A 463 -11.48 2.57 19.41
C TYR A 463 -11.59 1.26 18.60
N ALA A 464 -11.18 1.28 17.33
CA ALA A 464 -11.18 0.09 16.48
C ALA A 464 -10.25 -1.01 17.03
N ALA A 465 -9.04 -0.65 17.47
CA ALA A 465 -8.11 -1.58 18.09
C ALA A 465 -8.68 -2.17 19.40
N SER A 466 -9.33 -1.35 20.22
CA SER A 466 -10.00 -1.80 21.45
C SER A 466 -11.15 -2.77 21.17
N PHE A 467 -12.00 -2.45 20.19
CA PHE A 467 -13.09 -3.32 19.75
C PHE A 467 -12.57 -4.69 19.29
N TRP A 468 -11.58 -4.71 18.39
CA TRP A 468 -11.03 -5.97 17.90
C TRP A 468 -10.31 -6.75 18.99
N LYS A 469 -9.66 -6.07 19.93
CA LYS A 469 -9.07 -6.69 21.12
C LYS A 469 -10.14 -7.38 21.97
N GLU A 470 -11.26 -6.73 22.23
CA GLU A 470 -12.40 -7.33 22.95
C GLU A 470 -12.90 -8.59 22.25
N VAL A 471 -13.09 -8.54 20.93
CA VAL A 471 -13.52 -9.71 20.13
C VAL A 471 -12.53 -10.86 20.25
N MET A 472 -11.23 -10.59 20.11
CA MET A 472 -10.20 -11.63 20.20
C MET A 472 -10.01 -12.15 21.64
N ASP A 473 -10.17 -11.30 22.66
CA ASP A 473 -10.13 -11.70 24.07
C ASP A 473 -11.31 -12.62 24.41
N SER A 474 -12.50 -12.37 23.87
CA SER A 474 -13.65 -13.27 24.00
C SER A 474 -13.37 -14.65 23.40
N VAL A 475 -12.73 -14.70 22.23
CA VAL A 475 -12.28 -15.97 21.61
C VAL A 475 -11.29 -16.71 22.52
N ARG A 476 -10.29 -16.00 23.08
CA ARG A 476 -9.30 -16.58 24.01
C ARG A 476 -9.95 -17.14 25.26
N GLN A 477 -10.92 -16.42 25.83
CA GLN A 477 -11.64 -16.85 27.05
C GLN A 477 -12.46 -18.13 26.82
N ARG A 478 -12.95 -18.36 25.61
CA ARG A 478 -13.59 -19.62 25.21
C ARG A 478 -12.61 -20.76 24.95
N GLY A 479 -11.30 -20.54 25.14
CA GLY A 479 -10.26 -21.56 24.92
C GLY A 479 -9.99 -21.86 23.44
N LEU A 480 -10.48 -21.03 22.52
CA LEU A 480 -10.31 -21.21 21.08
C LEU A 480 -9.04 -20.52 20.57
N ALA A 481 -8.50 -21.05 19.48
CA ALA A 481 -7.36 -20.43 18.81
C ALA A 481 -7.80 -19.13 18.12
N VAL A 482 -7.08 -18.05 18.40
CA VAL A 482 -7.34 -16.74 17.79
C VAL A 482 -6.94 -16.76 16.30
N PRO A 483 -7.78 -16.23 15.40
CA PRO A 483 -7.43 -16.03 14.00
C PRO A 483 -6.11 -15.27 13.84
N GLN A 484 -5.31 -15.61 12.83
CA GLN A 484 -4.15 -14.77 12.49
C GLN A 484 -4.66 -13.48 11.83
N ILE A 485 -4.16 -12.32 12.23
CA ILE A 485 -4.60 -11.03 11.69
C ILE A 485 -3.49 -10.42 10.87
N PHE A 486 -3.74 -10.21 9.58
CA PHE A 486 -2.85 -9.46 8.70
C PHE A 486 -3.42 -8.06 8.49
N TYR A 487 -2.63 -7.05 8.83
CA TYR A 487 -2.95 -5.69 8.45
C TYR A 487 -2.39 -5.44 7.05
N ARG A 488 -3.29 -5.34 6.08
CA ARG A 488 -3.01 -4.92 4.72
C ARG A 488 -3.12 -3.40 4.70
N THR A 489 -2.06 -2.68 4.39
CA THR A 489 -2.15 -1.21 4.25
C THR A 489 -3.13 -0.86 3.14
N THR A 490 -3.77 0.32 3.19
CA THR A 490 -4.57 0.77 2.03
C THR A 490 -3.64 1.16 0.88
N VAL A 491 -4.19 1.23 -0.34
CA VAL A 491 -3.43 1.54 -1.56
C VAL A 491 -3.01 3.01 -1.64
N ALA A 492 -1.96 3.30 -2.38
CA ALA A 492 -1.62 4.67 -2.78
C ALA A 492 -2.61 5.17 -3.82
N THR A 493 -3.38 6.21 -3.50
CA THR A 493 -4.40 6.77 -4.40
C THR A 493 -3.75 7.49 -5.57
N GLY A 494 -4.31 7.30 -6.77
CA GLY A 494 -3.63 7.60 -8.02
C GLY A 494 -4.25 8.66 -8.93
N GLY A 495 -3.43 9.24 -9.82
CA GLY A 495 -3.83 10.27 -10.76
C GLY A 495 -4.56 11.43 -10.09
N TYR A 496 -5.78 11.73 -10.56
CA TYR A 496 -6.58 12.84 -10.01
C TYR A 496 -6.89 12.71 -8.51
N ALA A 497 -6.91 11.48 -7.96
CA ALA A 497 -7.21 11.22 -6.56
C ALA A 497 -6.09 11.65 -5.61
N ARG A 498 -4.88 11.91 -6.13
CA ARG A 498 -3.71 12.34 -5.35
C ARG A 498 -3.96 13.60 -4.53
N THR A 499 -4.89 14.46 -4.94
CA THR A 499 -5.17 15.72 -4.24
C THR A 499 -6.45 15.69 -3.39
N LEU A 500 -7.16 14.57 -3.37
CA LEU A 500 -8.47 14.44 -2.71
C LEU A 500 -8.35 14.08 -1.22
N GLN A 501 -9.49 13.86 -0.57
CA GLN A 501 -9.60 13.59 0.87
C GLN A 501 -8.80 12.36 1.33
N PHE A 502 -8.61 11.38 0.46
CA PHE A 502 -7.83 10.15 0.66
C PHE A 502 -6.47 10.18 -0.05
N ASN A 503 -5.85 11.35 -0.15
CA ASN A 503 -4.56 11.52 -0.81
C ASN A 503 -3.44 10.63 -0.20
N PRO A 504 -2.34 10.37 -0.93
CA PRO A 504 -1.24 9.52 -0.48
C PRO A 504 -0.64 9.93 0.87
N ASN A 505 -0.46 11.22 1.15
CA ASN A 505 0.02 11.71 2.45
C ASN A 505 -0.86 11.21 3.60
N LYS A 506 -2.17 11.42 3.47
CA LYS A 506 -3.11 11.00 4.49
C LYS A 506 -3.18 9.48 4.63
N MET A 507 -3.21 8.74 3.51
CA MET A 507 -3.28 7.27 3.53
C MET A 507 -2.04 6.65 4.17
N GLU A 508 -0.86 7.16 3.86
CA GLU A 508 0.38 6.70 4.47
C GLU A 508 0.38 6.90 5.99
N VAL A 509 0.09 8.13 6.44
CA VAL A 509 -0.01 8.45 7.86
C VAL A 509 -1.07 7.61 8.56
N TYR A 510 -2.24 7.43 7.94
CA TYR A 510 -3.36 6.70 8.52
C TYR A 510 -3.03 5.21 8.64
N ASN A 511 -2.42 4.62 7.62
CA ASN A 511 -1.92 3.24 7.65
C ASN A 511 -0.97 3.03 8.83
N TRP A 512 -0.01 3.93 9.03
CA TRP A 512 0.98 3.77 10.08
C TRP A 512 0.40 3.93 11.50
N VAL A 513 -0.47 4.91 11.71
CA VAL A 513 -1.17 5.11 13.00
C VAL A 513 -2.05 3.90 13.31
N ALA A 514 -2.81 3.39 12.34
CA ALA A 514 -3.63 2.19 12.54
C ALA A 514 -2.76 0.98 12.89
N LEU A 515 -1.67 0.76 12.16
CA LEU A 515 -0.76 -0.34 12.41
C LEU A 515 -0.15 -0.27 13.82
N GLU A 516 0.31 0.92 14.25
CA GLU A 516 0.82 1.14 15.61
C GLU A 516 -0.24 0.77 16.66
N LYS A 517 -1.49 1.25 16.52
CA LYS A 517 -2.56 0.96 17.49
C LYS A 517 -2.92 -0.52 17.55
N PHE A 518 -3.03 -1.18 16.41
CA PHE A 518 -3.35 -2.60 16.35
C PHE A 518 -2.20 -3.47 16.89
N ARG A 519 -0.95 -3.07 16.69
CA ARG A 519 0.23 -3.70 17.30
C ARG A 519 0.23 -3.55 18.81
N GLN A 520 0.00 -2.34 19.33
CA GLN A 520 -0.10 -2.07 20.77
C GLN A 520 -1.22 -2.90 21.44
N ALA A 521 -2.32 -3.16 20.72
CA ALA A 521 -3.39 -4.03 21.18
C ALA A 521 -3.09 -5.54 21.09
N GLY A 522 -1.93 -5.94 20.55
CA GLY A 522 -1.53 -7.34 20.38
C GLY A 522 -2.37 -8.09 19.34
N LEU A 523 -2.85 -7.39 18.32
CA LEU A 523 -3.72 -7.96 17.28
C LEU A 523 -2.93 -8.46 16.06
N VAL A 524 -1.98 -7.66 15.56
CA VAL A 524 -1.34 -7.90 14.26
C VAL A 524 -0.37 -9.08 14.32
N THR A 525 -0.63 -10.09 13.50
CA THR A 525 0.29 -11.20 13.21
C THR A 525 1.30 -10.83 12.15
N GLY A 526 0.87 -10.14 11.08
CA GLY A 526 1.75 -9.70 10.02
C GLY A 526 1.18 -8.54 9.20
N VAL A 527 2.01 -7.99 8.32
CA VAL A 527 1.70 -6.83 7.49
C VAL A 527 1.87 -7.17 6.01
N ILE A 528 0.94 -6.69 5.19
CA ILE A 528 1.08 -6.66 3.73
C ILE A 528 1.07 -5.19 3.31
N ASP A 529 2.22 -4.69 2.85
CA ASP A 529 2.36 -3.26 2.54
C ASP A 529 1.99 -2.97 1.08
N ASP A 530 0.68 -2.87 0.86
CA ASP A 530 0.08 -2.52 -0.42
C ASP A 530 0.33 -1.08 -0.83
N PHE A 531 0.45 -0.18 0.15
CA PHE A 531 0.75 1.23 -0.11
C PHE A 531 2.08 1.33 -0.87
N ASP A 532 3.16 0.74 -0.35
CA ASP A 532 4.46 0.72 -1.02
C ASP A 532 4.40 0.03 -2.40
N MET A 533 3.64 -1.06 -2.49
CA MET A 533 3.55 -1.83 -3.73
C MET A 533 2.81 -1.10 -4.86
N THR A 534 1.77 -0.35 -4.51
CA THR A 534 0.96 0.44 -5.45
C THR A 534 1.59 1.80 -5.76
N PHE A 535 2.38 2.35 -4.84
CA PHE A 535 2.95 3.70 -4.95
C PHE A 535 3.69 3.96 -6.27
N PRO A 536 4.56 3.09 -6.79
CA PRO A 536 5.19 3.35 -8.08
C PRO A 536 4.17 3.62 -9.22
N TRP A 537 2.99 3.01 -9.17
CA TRP A 537 1.97 3.07 -10.23
C TRP A 537 0.86 4.10 -9.96
N HIS A 538 1.05 4.99 -8.99
CA HIS A 538 -0.01 5.91 -8.55
C HIS A 538 0.00 7.27 -9.28
N PHE A 539 1.07 7.64 -9.99
CA PHE A 539 1.19 9.00 -10.52
C PHE A 539 0.15 9.36 -11.60
N ASP A 540 -0.39 8.35 -12.29
CA ASP A 540 -1.44 8.49 -13.30
C ASP A 540 -2.61 7.54 -13.02
N ASN A 541 -3.53 7.40 -13.97
CA ASN A 541 -4.65 6.47 -13.89
C ASN A 541 -4.48 5.24 -14.79
N ARG A 542 -3.26 4.90 -15.23
CA ARG A 542 -3.04 3.77 -16.14
C ARG A 542 -3.35 2.43 -15.48
N CYS A 543 -2.98 2.30 -14.22
CA CYS A 543 -3.18 1.08 -13.41
C CYS A 543 -4.35 1.15 -12.44
N ASN A 544 -5.02 2.31 -12.33
CA ASN A 544 -6.01 2.55 -11.29
C ASN A 544 -7.13 3.49 -11.75
N ASP A 545 -8.28 3.43 -11.06
CA ASP A 545 -9.39 4.36 -11.27
C ASP A 545 -9.33 5.61 -10.36
N GLY A 546 -8.19 5.83 -9.71
CA GLY A 546 -7.96 6.82 -8.66
C GLY A 546 -7.88 6.20 -7.27
N VAL A 547 -8.74 5.22 -6.96
CA VAL A 547 -8.76 4.60 -5.63
C VAL A 547 -8.85 3.07 -5.65
N HIS A 548 -9.03 2.46 -6.83
CA HIS A 548 -9.02 1.02 -7.03
C HIS A 548 -8.02 0.62 -8.11
N TYR A 549 -7.23 -0.42 -7.84
CA TYR A 549 -6.28 -1.04 -8.79
C TYR A 549 -6.81 -2.34 -9.41
N GLY A 550 -7.85 -2.94 -8.83
CA GLY A 550 -8.31 -4.29 -9.17
C GLY A 550 -9.60 -4.35 -9.99
N ARG A 551 -9.96 -3.27 -10.69
CA ARG A 551 -11.16 -3.25 -11.53
C ARG A 551 -11.10 -4.35 -12.59
N GLY A 552 -12.28 -4.85 -12.97
CA GLY A 552 -12.36 -5.89 -13.98
C GLY A 552 -11.75 -5.43 -15.32
N PRO A 553 -10.93 -6.27 -16.00
CA PRO A 553 -10.41 -5.93 -17.30
C PRO A 553 -11.56 -5.67 -18.27
N ALA A 554 -11.41 -4.63 -19.08
CA ALA A 554 -12.40 -4.25 -20.07
C ALA A 554 -11.73 -3.53 -21.24
N LYS A 555 -12.10 -3.87 -22.48
CA LYS A 555 -11.65 -3.17 -23.69
C LYS A 555 -12.51 -1.94 -23.94
N MET A 556 -12.35 -0.95 -23.08
CA MET A 556 -13.10 0.31 -23.12
C MET A 556 -12.19 1.48 -22.75
N LYS A 557 -12.58 2.70 -23.10
CA LYS A 557 -11.83 3.89 -22.71
C LYS A 557 -11.74 3.98 -21.18
N TRP A 558 -10.52 4.14 -20.70
CA TRP A 558 -10.18 4.25 -19.29
C TRP A 558 -10.00 5.72 -18.88
N ARG A 559 -9.70 5.95 -17.59
CA ARG A 559 -9.61 7.29 -17.00
C ARG A 559 -8.45 8.13 -17.52
N ASP A 560 -7.35 7.48 -17.89
CA ASP A 560 -6.21 8.11 -18.57
C ASP A 560 -6.52 8.48 -20.03
N GLY A 561 -7.66 8.04 -20.57
CA GLY A 561 -8.08 8.25 -21.94
C GLY A 561 -7.69 7.11 -22.90
N GLU A 562 -6.88 6.16 -22.44
CA GLU A 562 -6.41 5.02 -23.22
C GLU A 562 -7.44 3.87 -23.20
N ILE A 563 -7.26 2.86 -24.05
CA ILE A 563 -8.16 1.70 -24.08
C ILE A 563 -7.70 0.63 -23.07
N GLY A 564 -8.57 0.31 -22.12
CA GLY A 564 -8.34 -0.64 -21.03
C GLY A 564 -7.28 -0.17 -20.02
N HIS A 565 -7.28 -0.76 -18.83
CA HIS A 565 -6.34 -0.40 -17.77
C HIS A 565 -5.44 -1.57 -17.37
N GLN A 566 -4.28 -1.25 -16.80
CA GLN A 566 -3.28 -2.21 -16.37
C GLN A 566 -3.54 -2.67 -14.93
N TYR A 567 -4.34 -3.72 -14.79
CA TYR A 567 -4.82 -4.24 -13.50
C TYR A 567 -3.85 -5.20 -12.79
N PHE A 568 -2.67 -5.46 -13.39
CA PHE A 568 -1.68 -6.42 -12.86
C PHE A 568 -1.16 -6.05 -11.46
N VAL A 569 -1.26 -4.77 -11.07
CA VAL A 569 -0.86 -4.30 -9.76
C VAL A 569 -1.70 -5.02 -8.69
N ASP A 570 -3.02 -5.05 -8.82
CA ASP A 570 -3.87 -5.80 -7.87
C ASP A 570 -3.78 -7.32 -8.07
N LEU A 571 -3.49 -7.82 -9.27
CA LEU A 571 -3.17 -9.25 -9.42
C LEU A 571 -1.96 -9.67 -8.58
N MET A 572 -0.94 -8.81 -8.50
CA MET A 572 0.21 -9.05 -7.64
C MET A 572 -0.20 -9.04 -6.16
N LEU A 573 -1.14 -8.17 -5.77
CA LEU A 573 -1.73 -8.17 -4.41
C LEU A 573 -2.43 -9.49 -4.13
N ALA A 574 -3.25 -10.00 -5.05
CA ALA A 574 -3.94 -11.26 -4.88
C ALA A 574 -2.96 -12.43 -4.64
N HIS A 575 -1.86 -12.51 -5.41
CA HIS A 575 -0.82 -13.52 -5.19
C HIS A 575 -0.10 -13.38 -3.84
N ARG A 576 0.16 -12.15 -3.38
CA ARG A 576 0.78 -11.89 -2.06
C ARG A 576 -0.15 -12.24 -0.91
N THR A 577 -1.42 -11.85 -1.00
CA THR A 577 -2.44 -12.23 -0.04
C THR A 577 -2.54 -13.76 0.03
N ALA A 578 -2.53 -14.45 -1.12
CA ALA A 578 -2.43 -15.91 -1.16
C ALA A 578 -1.15 -16.46 -0.50
N ALA A 579 0.02 -15.85 -0.75
CA ALA A 579 1.29 -16.24 -0.13
C ALA A 579 1.24 -16.14 1.40
N SER A 580 0.63 -15.07 1.94
CA SER A 580 0.46 -14.90 3.38
C SER A 580 -0.30 -16.07 4.03
N PHE A 581 -1.26 -16.68 3.31
CA PHE A 581 -2.00 -17.85 3.79
C PHE A 581 -1.18 -19.15 3.72
N ALA A 582 -0.33 -19.28 2.69
CA ALA A 582 0.51 -20.46 2.46
C ALA A 582 1.58 -20.64 3.52
N GLU A 583 2.26 -19.56 3.90
CA GLU A 583 3.32 -19.60 4.93
C GLU A 583 2.76 -19.93 6.32
N LEU A 584 1.47 -19.68 6.55
CA LEU A 584 0.76 -20.13 7.75
C LEU A 584 0.37 -21.61 7.69
N ALA A 585 0.23 -22.20 6.50
CA ALA A 585 -0.10 -23.61 6.27
C ALA A 585 1.02 -24.55 6.68
N SER A 586 2.26 -24.18 6.30
CA SER A 586 3.48 -24.94 6.63
C SER A 586 3.59 -25.21 8.13
N ALA A 587 3.27 -24.21 8.96
CA ALA A 587 3.29 -24.33 10.41
C ALA A 587 2.22 -25.29 11.00
N ARG A 588 1.03 -25.41 10.37
CA ARG A 588 -0.02 -26.34 10.82
C ARG A 588 0.27 -27.78 10.41
N SER A 589 0.76 -28.00 9.19
CA SER A 589 1.17 -29.33 8.70
C SER A 589 2.30 -29.91 9.58
N CYS A 590 3.26 -29.08 9.96
CA CYS A 590 4.37 -29.48 10.81
C CYS A 590 3.91 -29.75 12.26
N ARG A 591 2.98 -28.96 12.83
CA ARG A 591 2.39 -29.23 14.15
C ARG A 591 1.52 -30.49 14.19
N GLN A 592 0.69 -30.75 13.17
CA GLN A 592 -0.10 -31.99 13.10
C GLN A 592 0.80 -33.21 12.99
N SER A 593 1.87 -33.15 12.19
CA SER A 593 2.86 -34.23 12.07
C SER A 593 3.61 -34.47 13.38
N CYS A 594 4.06 -33.41 14.07
CA CYS A 594 4.67 -33.53 15.40
C CYS A 594 3.70 -34.07 16.46
N HIS A 595 2.42 -33.73 16.43
CA HIS A 595 1.43 -34.25 17.38
C HIS A 595 1.10 -35.73 17.11
N LEU A 596 1.06 -36.15 15.84
CA LEU A 596 0.93 -37.55 15.44
C LEU A 596 2.16 -38.39 15.84
N CYS A 597 3.36 -37.83 15.71
CA CYS A 597 4.60 -38.43 16.24
C CYS A 597 4.58 -38.56 17.77
N ARG A 598 4.14 -37.51 18.49
CA ARG A 598 4.05 -37.52 19.97
C ARG A 598 3.01 -38.49 20.52
N THR A 599 1.98 -38.83 19.74
CA THR A 599 0.90 -39.74 20.16
C THR A 599 1.09 -41.18 19.66
N GLY A 600 2.27 -41.53 19.12
CA GLY A 600 2.62 -42.91 18.76
C GLY A 600 1.87 -43.47 17.54
N ARG A 601 1.15 -42.63 16.78
CA ARG A 601 0.33 -43.05 15.62
C ARG A 601 1.08 -43.08 14.28
N CYS A 602 2.41 -43.14 14.30
CA CYS A 602 3.25 -43.05 13.10
C CYS A 602 3.45 -44.33 12.27
N LYS A 603 2.79 -45.46 12.60
CA LYS A 603 3.06 -46.73 11.91
C LYS A 603 2.39 -46.90 10.54
N GLU A 604 1.56 -45.98 10.07
CA GLU A 604 0.81 -46.14 8.81
C GLU A 604 1.09 -45.12 7.69
N SER A 605 2.16 -44.33 7.75
CA SER A 605 2.41 -43.35 6.66
C SER A 605 3.86 -43.18 6.22
N GLN A 606 4.56 -44.29 5.95
CA GLN A 606 5.86 -44.26 5.27
C GLN A 606 5.81 -43.64 3.85
N ALA A 607 4.63 -43.40 3.27
CA ALA A 607 4.47 -42.65 2.02
C ALA A 607 4.51 -41.11 2.18
N LYS A 608 4.38 -40.56 3.40
CA LYS A 608 4.35 -39.11 3.64
C LYS A 608 5.71 -38.49 3.99
N LEU A 609 6.69 -39.32 4.40
CA LEU A 609 8.04 -38.84 4.72
C LEU A 609 8.84 -38.38 3.50
N LYS A 610 8.49 -38.85 2.30
CA LYS A 610 9.16 -38.43 1.05
C LYS A 610 8.79 -36.99 0.61
N ILE A 611 7.74 -36.41 1.17
CA ILE A 611 7.30 -35.04 0.88
C ILE A 611 7.96 -34.02 1.83
N ALA A 612 8.49 -34.48 2.97
CA ALA A 612 9.14 -33.59 3.94
C ALA A 612 10.56 -33.18 3.51
N ASP A 613 11.27 -34.05 2.81
CA ASP A 613 12.60 -33.75 2.25
C ASP A 613 12.53 -32.75 1.08
N ASP A 614 11.46 -32.80 0.26
CA ASP A 614 11.21 -31.85 -0.83
C ASP A 614 10.72 -30.46 -0.33
N MET A 615 10.41 -30.31 0.96
CA MET A 615 9.98 -29.06 1.61
C MET A 615 11.03 -28.42 2.54
N GLY A 616 12.28 -28.92 2.54
CA GLY A 616 13.40 -28.24 3.20
C GLY A 616 13.39 -28.23 4.73
N CYS A 617 12.83 -29.26 5.39
CA CYS A 617 12.94 -29.43 6.85
C CYS A 617 14.20 -30.24 7.25
N GLY A 618 15.36 -29.85 6.75
CA GLY A 618 16.66 -30.37 7.21
C GLY A 618 17.18 -29.57 8.41
N ASP A 619 17.68 -30.28 9.42
CA ASP A 619 18.43 -29.80 10.59
C ASP A 619 17.62 -29.41 11.84
N LEU A 620 17.15 -30.43 12.56
CA LEU A 620 17.03 -30.39 14.02
C LEU A 620 17.83 -31.55 14.61
N GLU A 621 19.05 -31.27 15.08
CA GLU A 621 19.86 -32.19 15.87
C GLU A 621 19.10 -32.65 17.12
N PHE A 622 18.78 -33.94 17.19
CA PHE A 622 18.29 -34.58 18.40
C PHE A 622 19.48 -34.94 19.31
N ARG A 623 19.71 -34.16 20.38
CA ARG A 623 20.49 -34.64 21.53
C ARG A 623 19.62 -35.53 22.40
N HIS A 624 19.86 -36.83 22.35
CA HIS A 624 19.36 -37.78 23.34
C HIS A 624 20.13 -37.61 24.65
N HIS A 625 19.43 -37.26 25.73
CA HIS A 625 19.84 -37.66 27.08
C HIS A 625 18.89 -38.76 27.57
N LYS A 626 19.51 -39.88 27.96
CA LYS A 626 18.92 -41.00 28.68
C LYS A 626 18.44 -40.57 30.06
#